data_AF-A0A8T3Z643-F1
#
_entry.id   AF-A0A8T3Z643-F1
#
_cell.length_a   1.000
_cell.length_b   1.000
_cell.length_c   1.000
_cell.angle_alpha   90.00
_cell.angle_beta   90.00
_cell.angle_gamma   90.00
#
_symmetry.space_group_name_H-M   'P 1'
#
loop_
_entity.id
_entity.type
_entity.pdbx_description
1 polymer ?
#
loop_
_entity_poly.entity_id
_entity_poly.type
_entity_poly.pdbx_seq_one_letter_code
_entity_poly.pdbx_strand_id
1 'polypeptide(L)'
;MKETGNGEDKGNGEDFLQKLLKEKEPKTSEFIGAIIVNIILLYIVNNILSWNLSFIAPSFQDVLWIFNLSITATIIGNILFLIYHPGWFRSLIRIILNIFGFMVAYYLYTVFPFIFSNNLVTLFVKFALIVAMVVMVIVTIFEIVKFILRIIK
;
A
#
# COMPACT_ATOMS: atom_id res chain seq x y z
N MET A 1 -17.78 41.42 -34.15
CA MET A 1 -16.67 40.57 -33.66
C MET A 1 -17.29 39.58 -32.70
N LYS A 2 -17.37 38.29 -33.08
CA LYS A 2 -17.98 37.23 -32.26
C LYS A 2 -16.90 36.70 -31.32
N GLU A 3 -17.07 36.90 -30.02
CA GLU A 3 -16.30 36.18 -29.01
C GLU A 3 -16.81 34.74 -28.96
N THR A 4 -15.98 33.80 -29.38
CA THR A 4 -16.24 32.36 -29.24
C THR A 4 -15.03 31.72 -28.62
N GLY A 5 -15.23 31.00 -27.52
CA GLY A 5 -14.29 29.98 -27.05
C GLY A 5 -13.92 30.07 -25.57
N ASN A 6 -14.86 29.77 -24.66
CA ASN A 6 -14.50 29.43 -23.27
C ASN A 6 -15.46 28.40 -22.63
N GLY A 7 -16.07 27.52 -23.44
CA GLY A 7 -17.11 26.60 -22.99
C GLY A 7 -16.75 25.11 -23.00
N GLU A 8 -15.74 24.67 -23.78
CA GLU A 8 -15.52 23.24 -24.03
C GLU A 8 -14.49 22.57 -23.10
N ASP A 9 -13.59 23.33 -22.46
CA ASP A 9 -12.50 22.73 -21.66
C ASP A 9 -12.92 22.31 -20.23
N LYS A 10 -13.92 22.99 -19.65
CA LYS A 10 -14.39 22.68 -18.28
C LYS A 10 -15.09 21.33 -18.16
N GLY A 11 -15.76 20.88 -19.22
CA GLY A 11 -16.52 19.61 -19.22
C GLY A 11 -15.64 18.36 -19.19
N ASN A 12 -14.48 18.40 -19.86
CA ASN A 12 -13.57 17.25 -19.91
C ASN A 12 -12.80 17.06 -18.59
N GLY A 13 -12.36 18.17 -17.98
CA GLY A 13 -11.72 18.15 -16.67
C GLY A 13 -12.64 17.60 -15.59
N GLU A 14 -13.83 18.19 -15.41
CA GLU A 14 -14.75 17.76 -14.37
C GLU A 14 -15.21 16.30 -14.52
N ASP A 15 -15.42 15.81 -15.74
CA ASP A 15 -15.76 14.41 -16.00
C ASP A 15 -14.59 13.45 -15.69
N PHE A 16 -13.36 13.81 -16.08
CA PHE A 16 -12.16 13.05 -15.68
C PHE A 16 -12.01 13.00 -14.16
N LEU A 17 -12.20 14.14 -13.48
CA LEU A 17 -12.15 14.25 -12.03
C LEU A 17 -13.24 13.39 -11.37
N GLN A 18 -14.47 13.41 -11.87
CA GLN A 18 -15.55 12.53 -11.38
C GLN A 18 -15.22 11.06 -11.58
N LYS A 19 -14.65 10.68 -12.73
CA LYS A 19 -14.22 9.31 -13.02
C LYS A 19 -13.08 8.84 -12.11
N LEU A 20 -12.14 9.72 -11.77
CA LEU A 20 -11.08 9.43 -10.80
C LEU A 20 -11.60 9.30 -9.36
N LEU A 21 -12.66 10.03 -9.00
CA LEU A 21 -13.24 10.04 -7.67
C LEU A 21 -14.26 8.93 -7.43
N LYS A 22 -14.90 8.43 -8.50
CA LYS A 22 -15.89 7.35 -8.48
C LYS A 22 -15.24 6.02 -8.08
N GLU A 23 -15.19 5.77 -6.77
CA GLU A 23 -14.80 4.47 -6.24
C GLU A 23 -16.02 3.54 -6.24
N LYS A 24 -15.80 2.29 -6.64
CA LYS A 24 -16.78 1.23 -6.44
C LYS A 24 -17.01 1.09 -4.94
N GLU A 25 -18.27 1.02 -4.51
CA GLU A 25 -18.55 0.75 -3.10
C GLU A 25 -17.93 -0.59 -2.72
N PRO A 26 -16.97 -0.59 -1.78
CA PRO A 26 -16.29 -1.80 -1.37
C PRO A 26 -17.29 -2.68 -0.63
N LYS A 27 -17.23 -3.98 -0.89
CA LYS A 27 -18.08 -4.92 -0.15
C LYS A 27 -17.47 -5.19 1.21
N THR A 28 -18.30 -5.31 2.24
CA THR A 28 -17.87 -5.70 3.61
C THR A 28 -17.00 -6.96 3.62
N SER A 29 -17.28 -7.91 2.72
CA SER A 29 -16.50 -9.13 2.52
C SER A 29 -15.04 -8.88 2.13
N GLU A 30 -14.74 -7.78 1.42
CA GLU A 30 -13.37 -7.42 1.03
C GLU A 30 -12.55 -7.02 2.26
N PHE A 31 -13.13 -6.26 3.19
CA PHE A 31 -12.44 -5.87 4.43
C PHE A 31 -12.24 -7.06 5.37
N ILE A 32 -13.26 -7.90 5.53
CA ILE A 32 -13.16 -9.12 6.36
C ILE A 32 -12.08 -10.05 5.79
N GLY A 33 -12.08 -10.27 4.47
CA GLY A 33 -11.06 -11.06 3.80
C GLY A 33 -9.66 -10.48 4.01
N ALA A 34 -9.50 -9.17 3.87
CA ALA A 34 -8.23 -8.49 4.12
C ALA A 34 -7.75 -8.66 5.57
N ILE A 35 -8.64 -8.55 6.56
CA ILE A 35 -8.29 -8.76 7.98
C ILE A 35 -7.78 -10.19 8.20
N ILE A 36 -8.51 -11.21 7.70
CA ILE A 36 -8.12 -12.61 7.86
C ILE A 36 -6.75 -12.87 7.23
N VAL A 37 -6.53 -12.40 6.00
CA VAL A 37 -5.24 -12.54 5.31
C VAL A 37 -4.10 -11.89 6.11
N ASN A 38 -4.33 -10.70 6.66
CA ASN A 38 -3.30 -10.03 7.46
C ASN A 38 -3.03 -10.73 8.80
N ILE A 39 -4.04 -11.33 9.45
CA ILE A 39 -3.83 -12.16 10.64
C ILE A 39 -2.96 -13.37 10.31
N ILE A 40 -3.22 -14.03 9.18
CA ILE A 40 -2.40 -15.15 8.70
C ILE A 40 -0.97 -14.66 8.42
N LEU A 41 -0.81 -13.52 7.73
CA LEU A 41 0.50 -12.95 7.46
C LEU A 41 1.27 -12.63 8.75
N LEU A 42 0.58 -12.05 9.74
CA LEU A 42 1.15 -11.75 11.06
C LEU A 42 1.67 -13.03 11.73
N TYR A 43 0.90 -14.11 11.70
CA TYR A 43 1.34 -15.40 12.21
C TYR A 43 2.58 -15.91 11.46
N ILE A 44 2.57 -15.85 10.12
CA ILE A 44 3.70 -16.29 9.28
C ILE A 44 4.96 -15.52 9.67
N VAL A 45 4.96 -14.18 9.62
CA VAL A 45 6.18 -13.38 9.86
C VAL A 45 6.77 -13.59 11.25
N ASN A 46 5.94 -13.78 12.28
CA ASN A 46 6.40 -14.01 13.65
C ASN A 46 6.89 -15.44 13.91
N ASN A 47 6.56 -16.39 13.04
CA ASN A 47 6.98 -17.79 13.18
C ASN A 47 7.98 -18.22 12.10
N ILE A 48 8.27 -17.39 11.11
CA ILE A 48 9.04 -17.81 9.94
C ILE A 48 10.48 -18.25 10.29
N LEU A 49 11.07 -17.67 11.34
CA LEU A 49 12.37 -18.07 11.85
C LEU A 49 12.35 -19.44 12.53
N SER A 50 11.26 -19.82 13.20
CA SER A 50 11.14 -21.14 13.85
C SER A 50 10.92 -22.27 12.85
N TRP A 51 10.56 -21.94 11.61
CA TRP A 51 10.41 -22.90 10.52
C TRP A 51 11.75 -23.38 9.94
N ASN A 52 12.87 -22.77 10.36
CA ASN A 52 14.23 -23.15 9.96
C ASN A 52 14.42 -23.22 8.44
N LEU A 53 13.86 -22.24 7.72
CA LEU A 53 13.97 -22.16 6.26
C LEU A 53 15.39 -21.75 5.86
N SER A 54 16.01 -22.52 4.96
CA SER A 54 17.40 -22.34 4.54
C SER A 54 17.70 -21.01 3.83
N PHE A 55 16.66 -20.33 3.33
CA PHE A 55 16.79 -19.05 2.61
C PHE A 55 16.53 -17.82 3.48
N ILE A 56 16.19 -17.99 4.78
CA ILE A 56 15.90 -16.87 5.68
C ILE A 56 17.04 -16.75 6.69
N ALA A 57 17.66 -15.58 6.72
CA ALA A 57 18.74 -15.29 7.66
C ALA A 57 18.20 -14.95 9.06
N PRO A 58 18.98 -15.19 10.13
CA PRO A 58 18.65 -14.70 11.48
C PRO A 58 18.45 -13.18 11.54
N SER A 59 19.05 -12.41 10.64
CA SER A 59 18.82 -10.96 10.49
C SER A 59 17.39 -10.60 10.11
N PHE A 60 16.52 -11.56 9.79
CA PHE A 60 15.08 -11.30 9.66
C PHE A 60 14.47 -10.74 10.96
N GLN A 61 15.07 -11.06 12.10
CA GLN A 61 14.65 -10.51 13.39
C GLN A 61 14.71 -8.97 13.42
N ASP A 62 15.67 -8.36 12.71
CA ASP A 62 15.87 -6.91 12.68
C ASP A 62 14.77 -6.17 11.89
N VAL A 63 14.04 -6.89 11.02
CA VAL A 63 12.91 -6.33 10.25
C VAL A 63 11.54 -6.73 10.81
N LEU A 64 11.49 -7.64 11.79
CA LEU A 64 10.23 -8.19 12.29
C LEU A 64 9.31 -7.11 12.88
N TRP A 65 9.89 -6.11 13.57
CA TRP A 65 9.13 -5.02 14.17
C TRP A 65 8.36 -4.20 13.13
N ILE A 66 8.95 -3.93 11.95
CA ILE A 66 8.29 -3.13 10.92
C ILE A 66 7.18 -3.92 10.22
N PHE A 67 7.37 -5.24 10.04
CA PHE A 67 6.30 -6.12 9.57
C PHE A 67 5.12 -6.11 10.55
N ASN A 68 5.37 -6.31 11.84
CA ASN A 68 4.32 -6.28 12.85
C ASN A 68 3.57 -4.95 12.83
N LEU A 69 4.29 -3.83 12.80
CA LEU A 69 3.69 -2.50 12.73
C LEU A 69 2.81 -2.33 11.48
N SER A 70 3.33 -2.67 10.30
CA SER A 70 2.61 -2.52 9.02
C SER A 70 1.38 -3.41 8.92
N ILE A 71 1.49 -4.67 9.36
CA ILE A 71 0.39 -5.63 9.31
C ILE A 71 -0.70 -5.25 10.31
N THR A 72 -0.32 -4.90 11.54
CA THR A 72 -1.26 -4.41 12.56
C THR A 72 -1.95 -3.13 12.11
N ALA A 73 -1.23 -2.18 11.52
CA ALA A 73 -1.81 -0.98 10.94
C ALA A 73 -2.82 -1.32 9.84
N THR A 74 -2.51 -2.30 8.98
CA THR A 74 -3.40 -2.75 7.90
C THR A 74 -4.68 -3.39 8.47
N ILE A 75 -4.57 -4.22 9.51
CA ILE A 75 -5.74 -4.79 10.20
C ILE A 75 -6.61 -3.67 10.77
N ILE A 76 -6.03 -2.73 11.51
CA ILE A 76 -6.74 -1.59 12.10
C ILE A 76 -7.41 -0.76 11.00
N GLY A 77 -6.72 -0.46 9.91
CA GLY A 77 -7.27 0.29 8.79
C GLY A 77 -8.48 -0.39 8.15
N ASN A 78 -8.44 -1.71 7.97
CA ASN A 78 -9.58 -2.47 7.45
C ASN A 78 -10.76 -2.52 8.45
N ILE A 79 -10.48 -2.63 9.76
CA ILE A 79 -11.53 -2.52 10.80
C ILE A 79 -12.17 -1.13 10.76
N LEU A 80 -11.38 -0.06 10.66
CA LEU A 80 -11.88 1.30 10.56
C LEU A 80 -12.75 1.48 9.32
N PHE A 81 -12.41 0.84 8.19
CA PHE A 81 -13.23 0.87 6.97
C PHE A 81 -14.56 0.10 7.07
N LEU A 82 -14.72 -0.79 8.04
CA LEU A 82 -16.01 -1.43 8.34
C LEU A 82 -16.96 -0.50 9.11
N ILE A 83 -16.41 0.46 9.86
CA ILE A 83 -17.17 1.33 10.78
C ILE A 83 -17.38 2.73 10.18
N TYR A 84 -16.40 3.23 9.40
CA TYR A 84 -16.35 4.61 8.94
C TYR A 84 -16.06 4.70 7.43
N HIS A 85 -17.06 5.16 6.68
CA HIS A 85 -17.07 5.20 5.20
C HIS A 85 -16.75 6.55 4.50
N PRO A 86 -16.39 7.67 5.15
CA PRO A 86 -16.07 8.89 4.39
C PRO A 86 -14.93 8.73 3.41
N GLY A 87 -15.10 9.28 2.21
CA GLY A 87 -14.12 9.18 1.13
C GLY A 87 -12.77 9.80 1.47
N TRP A 88 -12.71 10.92 2.19
CA TRP A 88 -11.45 11.56 2.59
C TRP A 88 -10.66 10.68 3.58
N PHE A 89 -11.36 10.05 4.52
CA PHE A 89 -10.75 9.19 5.54
C PHE A 89 -10.11 7.95 4.91
N ARG A 90 -10.78 7.37 3.91
CA ARG A 90 -10.22 6.24 3.14
C ARG A 90 -8.89 6.58 2.50
N SER A 91 -8.79 7.74 1.84
CA SER A 91 -7.54 8.17 1.22
C SER A 91 -6.46 8.39 2.26
N LEU A 92 -6.77 9.01 3.40
CA LEU A 92 -5.81 9.22 4.48
C LEU A 92 -5.25 7.90 5.04
N ILE A 93 -6.12 6.95 5.39
CA ILE A 93 -5.70 5.66 5.91
C ILE A 93 -4.84 4.92 4.88
N ARG A 94 -5.23 4.92 3.59
CA ARG A 94 -4.43 4.27 2.56
C ARG A 94 -3.03 4.88 2.41
N ILE A 95 -2.89 6.20 2.48
CA ILE A 95 -1.58 6.88 2.45
C ILE A 95 -0.70 6.39 3.61
N ILE A 96 -1.26 6.33 4.83
CA ILE A 96 -0.55 5.85 6.01
C ILE A 96 -0.13 4.39 5.84
N LEU A 97 -1.01 3.53 5.33
CA LEU A 97 -0.70 2.12 5.08
C LEU A 97 0.36 1.94 3.99
N ASN A 98 0.33 2.75 2.93
CA ASN A 98 1.35 2.73 1.89
C ASN A 98 2.72 3.15 2.41
N ILE A 99 2.79 4.13 3.32
CA ILE A 99 4.04 4.52 3.99
C ILE A 99 4.60 3.33 4.78
N PHE A 100 3.77 2.63 5.56
CA PHE A 100 4.23 1.43 6.28
C PHE A 100 4.67 0.31 5.35
N GLY A 101 3.92 0.06 4.26
CA GLY A 101 4.31 -0.93 3.24
C GLY A 101 5.64 -0.58 2.58
N PHE A 102 5.87 0.70 2.28
CA PHE A 102 7.16 1.20 1.79
C PHE A 102 8.27 0.97 2.80
N MET A 103 8.04 1.28 4.08
CA MET A 103 9.03 1.02 5.14
C MET A 103 9.39 -0.46 5.21
N VAL A 104 8.43 -1.38 5.17
CA VAL A 104 8.71 -2.83 5.13
C VAL A 104 9.63 -3.18 3.96
N ALA A 105 9.33 -2.72 2.75
CA ALA A 105 10.17 -2.98 1.58
C ALA A 105 11.57 -2.35 1.70
N TYR A 106 11.67 -1.14 2.27
CA TYR A 106 12.93 -0.46 2.52
C TYR A 106 13.81 -1.21 3.53
N TYR A 107 13.25 -1.65 4.66
CA TYR A 107 13.97 -2.43 5.66
C TYR A 107 14.37 -3.81 5.12
N LEU A 108 13.50 -4.48 4.36
CA LEU A 108 13.87 -5.71 3.63
C LEU A 108 14.99 -5.48 2.62
N TYR A 109 15.04 -4.34 1.94
CA TYR A 109 16.10 -4.03 0.99
C TYR A 109 17.44 -3.74 1.66
N THR A 110 17.42 -3.01 2.78
CA THR A 110 18.61 -2.57 3.51
C THR A 110 19.23 -3.68 4.35
N VAL A 111 18.42 -4.39 5.14
CA VAL A 111 18.88 -5.54 5.95
C VAL A 111 19.09 -6.77 5.07
N PHE A 112 18.25 -6.93 4.05
CA PHE A 112 18.25 -8.07 3.13
C PHE A 112 18.42 -9.43 3.82
N PRO A 113 17.42 -9.86 4.62
CA PRO A 113 17.51 -11.07 5.45
C PRO A 113 17.30 -12.37 4.65
N PHE A 114 17.73 -12.40 3.39
CA PHE A 114 17.56 -13.55 2.50
C PHE A 114 18.90 -14.13 2.09
N ILE A 115 19.02 -15.46 2.19
CA ILE A 115 20.22 -16.22 1.84
C ILE A 115 19.92 -17.00 0.55
N PHE A 116 20.59 -16.63 -0.54
CA PHE A 116 20.47 -17.34 -1.81
C PHE A 116 21.87 -17.74 -2.29
N SER A 117 22.03 -19.00 -2.70
CA SER A 117 23.29 -19.49 -3.27
C SER A 117 23.58 -18.90 -4.65
N ASN A 118 22.56 -18.46 -5.37
CA ASN A 118 22.68 -17.89 -6.71
C ASN A 118 22.62 -16.36 -6.66
N ASN A 119 23.71 -15.69 -7.03
CA ASN A 119 23.82 -14.24 -7.06
C ASN A 119 22.79 -13.57 -7.99
N LEU A 120 22.36 -14.22 -9.08
CA LEU A 120 21.31 -13.71 -9.96
C LEU A 120 19.99 -13.60 -9.21
N VAL A 121 19.63 -14.60 -8.39
CA VAL A 121 18.39 -14.59 -7.59
C VAL A 121 18.43 -13.44 -6.59
N THR A 122 19.56 -13.25 -5.89
CA THR A 122 19.77 -12.11 -5.00
C THR A 122 19.54 -10.78 -5.73
N LEU A 123 20.12 -10.62 -6.92
CA LEU A 123 19.97 -9.40 -7.73
C LEU A 123 18.51 -9.20 -8.14
N PHE A 124 17.82 -10.24 -8.61
CA PHE A 124 16.40 -10.17 -8.98
C PHE A 124 15.51 -9.78 -7.80
N VAL A 125 15.73 -10.35 -6.61
CA VAL A 125 14.92 -10.02 -5.42
C VAL A 125 15.17 -8.57 -4.98
N LYS A 126 16.43 -8.11 -4.97
CA LYS A 126 16.75 -6.70 -4.68
C LYS A 126 16.14 -5.75 -5.71
N PHE A 127 16.22 -6.09 -6.99
CA PHE A 127 15.61 -5.31 -8.06
C PHE A 127 14.08 -5.27 -7.92
N ALA A 128 13.44 -6.40 -7.61
CA ALA A 128 12.01 -6.47 -7.37
C ALA A 128 11.57 -5.58 -6.18
N LEU A 129 12.36 -5.54 -5.10
CA LEU A 129 12.11 -4.62 -3.97
C LEU A 129 12.18 -3.15 -4.38
N ILE A 130 13.16 -2.77 -5.21
CA ILE A 130 13.26 -1.40 -5.76
C ILE A 130 12.01 -1.07 -6.59
N VAL A 131 11.63 -1.97 -7.50
CA VAL A 131 10.44 -1.77 -8.33
C VAL A 131 9.18 -1.65 -7.47
N ALA A 132 9.03 -2.50 -6.45
CA ALA A 132 7.90 -2.43 -5.52
C ALA A 132 7.85 -1.07 -4.79
N MET A 133 9.00 -0.57 -4.31
CA MET A 133 9.10 0.76 -3.69
C MET A 133 8.69 1.88 -4.66
N VAL A 134 9.16 1.85 -5.91
CA VAL A 134 8.79 2.86 -6.92
C VAL A 134 7.27 2.83 -7.20
N VAL A 135 6.70 1.64 -7.37
CA VAL A 135 5.25 1.48 -7.57
C VAL A 135 4.48 2.03 -6.38
N MET A 136 4.90 1.74 -5.14
CA MET A 136 4.24 2.27 -3.94
C MET A 136 4.30 3.79 -3.86
N VAL A 137 5.41 4.43 -4.25
CA VAL A 137 5.52 5.89 -4.32
C VAL A 137 4.50 6.46 -5.31
N ILE A 138 4.41 5.87 -6.51
CA ILE A 138 3.45 6.31 -7.53
C ILE A 138 2.00 6.18 -7.01
N VAL A 139 1.66 5.03 -6.42
CA VAL A 139 0.32 4.80 -5.85
C VAL A 139 0.02 5.81 -4.73
N THR A 140 0.98 6.08 -3.86
CA THR A 140 0.84 7.04 -2.77
C THR A 140 0.56 8.45 -3.30
N ILE A 141 1.25 8.88 -4.36
CA ILE A 141 0.99 10.18 -5.01
C ILE A 141 -0.46 10.27 -5.50
N PHE A 142 -0.96 9.23 -6.18
CA PHE A 142 -2.36 9.21 -6.62
C PHE A 142 -3.34 9.32 -5.45
N GLU A 143 -3.06 8.69 -4.32
CA GLU A 143 -3.91 8.78 -3.13
C GLU A 143 -3.86 10.15 -2.47
N ILE A 144 -2.70 10.81 -2.43
CA ILE A 144 -2.55 12.20 -1.97
C ILE A 144 -3.38 13.13 -2.86
N VAL A 145 -3.28 13.01 -4.18
CA VAL A 145 -4.07 13.83 -5.11
C VAL A 145 -5.58 13.60 -4.87
N LYS A 146 -6.02 12.35 -4.73
CA LYS A 146 -7.42 12.02 -4.41
C LYS A 146 -7.85 12.60 -3.06
N PHE A 147 -6.99 12.55 -2.05
CA PHE A 147 -7.26 13.12 -0.72
C PHE A 147 -7.48 14.64 -0.80
N ILE A 148 -6.58 15.36 -1.47
CA ILE A 148 -6.67 16.81 -1.64
C ILE A 148 -7.96 17.19 -2.39
N LEU A 149 -8.26 16.52 -3.50
CA LEU A 149 -9.46 16.79 -4.29
C LEU A 149 -10.76 16.55 -3.51
N ARG A 150 -10.81 15.53 -2.65
CA ARG A 150 -11.97 15.22 -1.80
C ARG A 150 -12.15 16.17 -0.61
N ILE A 151 -11.10 16.87 -0.21
CA ILE A 151 -11.19 17.88 0.85
C ILE A 151 -11.68 19.22 0.28
N ILE A 152 -11.26 19.55 -0.93
CA ILE A 152 -11.57 20.84 -1.57
C ILE A 152 -13.00 20.86 -2.15
N LYS A 153 -13.49 19.72 -2.65
CA LYS A 153 -14.84 19.58 -3.22
C LYS A 153 -15.84 19.11 -2.17
#